data_AF-A0A1F8RAC9-F1
#
_entry.id   AF-A0A1F8RAC9-F1
#
_cell.length_a   1.000
_cell.length_b   1.000
_cell.length_c   1.000
_cell.angle_alpha   90.00
_cell.angle_beta   90.00
_cell.angle_gamma   90.00
#
_symmetry.space_group_name_H-M   'P 1'
#
loop_
_entity.id
_entity.type
_entity.pdbx_description
1 polymer ?
#
loop_
_entity_poly.entity_id
_entity_poly.type
_entity_poly.pdbx_seq_one_letter_code
_entity_poly.pdbx_strand_id
1 'polypeptide(L)' 'MASIEAKLEEIWRDLFSGDAARVRKVWMKLTDEECGIVLQHLQQMIDDPGFQPSQKESAATALRLIREIDQ' A
#
# COMPACT_ATOMS: atom_id res chain seq x y z
N MET A 1 5.32 -13.92 -20.41
CA MET A 1 4.88 -14.25 -19.03
C MET A 1 5.32 -13.08 -18.16
N ALA A 2 4.41 -12.42 -17.44
CA ALA A 2 4.82 -11.36 -16.50
C ALA A 2 5.59 -11.99 -15.34
N SER A 3 6.77 -11.45 -15.01
CA SER A 3 7.56 -11.88 -13.85
C SER A 3 6.77 -11.60 -12.56
N ILE A 4 7.01 -12.39 -11.51
CA ILE A 4 6.45 -12.17 -10.17
C ILE A 4 6.81 -10.76 -9.67
N GLU A 5 8.03 -10.30 -9.97
CA GLU A 5 8.50 -8.95 -9.64
C GLU A 5 7.62 -7.86 -10.26
N ALA A 6 7.25 -8.01 -11.53
CA ALA A 6 6.41 -7.04 -12.23
C ALA A 6 5.00 -6.93 -11.60
N LYS A 7 4.46 -8.05 -11.10
CA LYS A 7 3.17 -8.05 -10.39
C LYS A 7 3.28 -7.33 -9.04
N LEU A 8 4.39 -7.55 -8.32
CA LEU A 8 4.63 -6.91 -7.04
C LEU A 8 4.82 -5.40 -7.20
N GLU A 9 5.56 -4.97 -8.23
CA GLU A 9 5.69 -3.55 -8.56
C GLU A 9 4.36 -2.89 -8.91
N GLU A 10 3.47 -3.60 -9.62
CA GLU A 10 2.13 -3.11 -9.94
C GLU A 10 1.29 -2.94 -8.67
N ILE A 11 1.32 -3.91 -7.76
CA ILE A 11 0.64 -3.84 -6.47
C ILE A 11 1.08 -2.61 -5.69
N TRP A 12 2.39 -2.40 -5.53
CA TRP A 12 2.91 -1.24 -4.80
C TRP A 12 2.59 0.07 -5.50
N ARG A 13 2.68 0.11 -6.83
CA ARG A 13 2.34 1.30 -7.63
C ARG A 13 0.90 1.72 -7.43
N ASP A 14 -0.03 0.76 -7.45
CA ASP A 14 -1.45 1.05 -7.27
C ASP A 14 -1.78 1.39 -5.81
N LEU A 15 -1.14 0.76 -4.82
CA LEU A 15 -1.27 1.11 -3.40
C LEU A 15 -0.78 2.53 -3.09
N PHE A 16 0.36 2.94 -3.65
CA PHE A 16 0.93 4.27 -3.43
C PHE A 16 0.43 5.34 -4.41
N SER A 17 -0.57 5.01 -5.24
CA SER A 17 -1.09 5.92 -6.26
C SER A 17 -1.84 7.14 -5.69
N GLY A 18 -2.30 7.07 -4.43
CA GLY A 18 -3.20 8.05 -3.84
C GLY A 18 -4.63 8.04 -4.41
N ASP A 19 -4.91 7.13 -5.35
CA ASP A 19 -6.22 6.96 -5.98
C ASP A 19 -7.03 5.90 -5.22
N ALA A 20 -8.12 6.33 -4.57
CA ALA A 20 -8.98 5.46 -3.77
C ALA A 20 -9.51 4.25 -4.55
N ALA A 21 -9.81 4.39 -5.86
CA ALA A 21 -10.33 3.30 -6.66
C ALA A 21 -9.26 2.23 -6.93
N ARG A 22 -8.01 2.66 -7.17
CA ARG A 22 -6.87 1.75 -7.37
C ARG A 22 -6.50 1.04 -6.08
N VAL A 23 -6.39 1.78 -4.98
CA VAL A 23 -6.11 1.25 -3.65
C VAL A 23 -7.16 0.20 -3.28
N ARG A 24 -8.45 0.51 -3.44
CA ARG A 24 -9.55 -0.45 -3.20
C ARG A 24 -9.43 -1.70 -4.05
N LYS A 25 -9.14 -1.56 -5.35
CA LYS A 25 -9.02 -2.69 -6.27
C LYS A 25 -7.89 -3.64 -5.87
N VAL A 26 -6.77 -3.13 -5.37
CA VAL A 26 -5.66 -3.96 -4.88
C VAL A 26 -6.01 -4.55 -3.52
N TRP A 27 -6.47 -3.72 -2.57
CA TRP A 27 -6.80 -4.14 -1.21
C TRP A 27 -7.79 -5.31 -1.18
N MET A 28 -8.85 -5.25 -1.98
CA MET A 28 -9.87 -6.30 -2.07
C MET A 28 -9.38 -7.63 -2.68
N LYS A 29 -8.15 -7.69 -3.19
CA LYS A 29 -7.55 -8.91 -3.75
C LYS A 29 -6.55 -9.57 -2.82
N LEU A 30 -6.13 -8.87 -1.77
CA LEU A 30 -5.21 -9.39 -0.78
C LEU A 30 -5.98 -10.31 0.17
N THR A 31 -5.29 -11.33 0.65
CA THR A 31 -5.73 -12.17 1.77
C THR A 31 -5.52 -11.42 3.09
N ASP A 32 -6.17 -11.87 4.17
CA ASP A 32 -6.02 -11.27 5.50
C ASP A 32 -4.55 -11.21 5.97
N GLU A 33 -3.76 -12.24 5.63
CA GLU A 33 -2.32 -12.28 5.93
C GLU A 33 -1.55 -11.19 5.15
N GLU A 34 -1.79 -11.09 3.85
CA GLU A 34 -1.18 -10.06 3.00
C GLU A 34 -1.60 -8.65 3.42
N CYS A 35 -2.86 -8.45 3.81
CA CYS A 35 -3.37 -7.21 4.38
C CYS A 35 -2.58 -6.81 5.64
N GLY A 36 -2.35 -7.75 6.56
CA GLY A 36 -1.55 -7.51 7.75
C GLY A 36 -0.12 -7.08 7.44
N ILE A 37 0.53 -7.74 6.48
CA ILE A 37 1.89 -7.41 6.02
C ILE A 37 1.93 -6.01 5.39
N VAL A 38 0.96 -5.67 4.53
CA VAL A 38 0.89 -4.35 3.90
C VAL A 38 0.69 -3.25 4.94
N LEU A 39 -0.25 -3.42 5.88
CA LEU A 39 -0.49 -2.44 6.95
C LEU A 39 0.76 -2.23 7.81
N GLN A 40 1.44 -3.31 8.17
CA GLN A 40 2.69 -3.23 8.93
C GLN A 40 3.76 -2.47 8.14
N HIS A 41 3.92 -2.77 6.85
CA HIS A 41 4.91 -2.11 6.01
C HIS A 41 4.64 -0.60 5.87
N LEU A 42 3.39 -0.21 5.62
CA LEU A 42 2.99 1.19 5.54
C LEU A 42 3.29 1.94 6.84
N GLN A 43 3.00 1.32 7.99
CA GLN A 43 3.32 1.91 9.29
C GLN A 43 4.83 2.05 9.50
N GLN A 44 5.63 1.04 9.15
CA GLN A 44 7.09 1.10 9.21
C GLN A 44 7.65 2.24 8.35
N MET A 45 7.14 2.44 7.14
CA MET A 45 7.59 3.53 6.27
C MET A 45 7.38 4.91 6.91
N ILE A 46 6.24 5.10 7.59
CA ILE A 46 5.90 6.35 8.25
C ILE A 46 6.86 6.61 9.43
N ASP A 47 7.10 5.60 10.25
CA ASP A 47 7.85 5.73 11.50
C ASP A 47 9.37 5.77 11.29
N ASP A 48 9.89 5.08 10.28
CA ASP A 48 11.33 4.94 10.05
C ASP A 48 11.92 6.23 9.44
N PRO A 49 12.89 6.90 10.09
CA PRO A 49 13.53 8.11 9.58
C PRO A 49 14.35 7.90 8.30
N GLY A 50 14.62 6.66 7.91
CA GLY A 50 15.31 6.29 6.67
C GLY A 50 14.50 6.53 5.39
N PHE A 51 13.18 6.71 5.49
CA PHE A 51 12.33 7.04 4.35
C PHE A 51 12.25 8.54 4.08
N GLN A 52 12.24 8.91 2.80
CA GLN A 52 12.08 10.30 2.37
C GLN A 52 10.69 10.83 2.74
N PRO A 53 10.52 12.14 3.00
CA PRO A 53 9.24 12.72 3.37
C PRO A 53 8.09 12.38 2.40
N SER A 54 8.35 12.38 1.09
CA SER A 54 7.37 12.02 0.07
C SER A 54 6.93 10.55 0.15
N GLN A 55 7.83 9.63 0.52
CA GLN A 55 7.51 8.22 0.71
C GLN A 55 6.62 8.03 1.93
N LYS A 56 6.89 8.77 3.01
CA LYS A 56 6.06 8.78 4.22
C LYS A 56 4.66 9.29 3.94
N GLU A 57 4.55 10.36 3.15
CA GLU A 57 3.27 10.94 2.75
C GLU A 57 2.44 9.98 1.89
N SER A 58 3.07 9.31 0.91
CA SER A 58 2.42 8.27 0.12
C SER A 58 1.94 7.11 0.99
N ALA A 59 2.76 6.64 1.93
CA ALA A 59 2.37 5.57 2.85
C ALA A 59 1.21 5.97 3.77
N ALA A 60 1.25 7.18 4.33
CA ALA A 60 0.17 7.72 5.17
C ALA A 60 -1.13 7.86 4.38
N THR A 61 -1.06 8.29 3.11
CA THR A 61 -2.22 8.40 2.22
C THR A 61 -2.83 7.04 1.93
N ALA A 62 -2.01 6.05 1.57
CA ALA A 62 -2.47 4.68 1.34
C ALA A 62 -3.13 4.08 2.59
N LEU A 63 -2.49 4.24 3.75
CA LEU A 63 -3.01 3.75 5.03
C LEU A 63 -4.36 4.39 5.40
N ARG A 64 -4.52 5.69 5.15
CA ARG A 64 -5.80 6.39 5.35
C ARG A 64 -6.89 5.82 4.45
N LEU A 65 -6.62 5.69 3.15
CA LEU A 65 -7.59 5.16 2.18
C LEU A 65 -8.00 3.72 2.52
N ILE A 66 -7.07 2.87 2.93
CA ILE A 66 -7.37 1.49 3.37
C ILE A 66 -8.32 1.50 4.56
N ARG A 67 -8.06 2.34 5.57
CA ARG A 67 -8.94 2.47 6.75
C ARG A 67 -10.34 2.98 6.41
N GLU A 68 -10.50 3.78 5.36
CA GLU A 68 -11.80 4.22 4.85
C GLU A 68 -12.55 3.12 4.08
N ILE A 69 -11.83 2.13 3.53
CA ILE A 69 -12.42 0.99 2.82
C ILE A 69 -12.92 -0.10 3.79
N ASP A 70 -12.23 -0.30 4.91
CA ASP A 70 -12.54 -1.32 5.91
C ASP A 70 -13.59 -0.90 6.96
N GLN A 71 -14.08 0.35 6.90
CA GLN A 71 -15.19 0.87 7.73
C GLN A 71 -16.55 0.62 7.08
#